data_AF-A0A1A0VC75-F1
#
_entry.id   AF-A0A1A0VC75-F1
#
_cell.length_a   1.000
_cell.length_b   1.000
_cell.length_c   1.000
_cell.angle_alpha   90.00
_cell.angle_beta   90.00
_cell.angle_gamma   90.00
#
_symmetry.space_group_name_H-M   'P 1'
#
loop_
_entity.id
_entity.type
_entity.pdbx_description
1 polymer ?
#
loop_
_entity_poly.entity_id
_entity_poly.type
_entity_poly.pdbx_seq_one_letter_code
_entity_poly.pdbx_strand_id
1 'polypeptide(L)'
;MGRAAVRQWAVLVAIIVVVLVVSGVYRLHGIFGSEDQTSRPSADSPENTGFDPKRVHLQVLGNPGARATINFLDENAQPQRVDDAPLPWSHDLVTEDTTLFADLRAQGDSSSITCRITVNGIVKDERSSNDVNGYIACLDKTA
;
A
#
# COMPACT_ATOMS: atom_id res chain seq x y z
N MET A 1 -54.07 22.72 47.95
CA MET A 1 -54.53 22.78 46.53
C MET A 1 -53.42 23.00 45.48
N GLY A 2 -52.12 23.00 45.82
CA GLY A 2 -51.05 23.34 44.84
C GLY A 2 -50.52 22.20 43.95
N ARG A 3 -50.65 20.92 44.37
CA ARG A 3 -50.08 19.78 43.62
C ARG A 3 -50.86 19.41 42.35
N ALA A 4 -52.17 19.66 42.31
CA ALA A 4 -53.00 19.42 41.14
C ALA A 4 -52.73 20.46 40.03
N ALA A 5 -52.58 21.73 40.40
CA ALA A 5 -52.26 22.81 39.48
C ALA A 5 -50.90 22.61 38.79
N VAL A 6 -49.87 22.20 39.54
CA VAL A 6 -48.54 21.91 38.96
C VAL A 6 -48.57 20.69 38.05
N ARG A 7 -49.35 19.65 38.40
CA ARG A 7 -49.49 18.43 37.58
C ARG A 7 -50.28 18.70 36.29
N GLN A 8 -51.35 19.50 36.37
CA GLN A 8 -52.10 19.94 35.18
C GLN A 8 -51.26 20.84 34.28
N TRP A 9 -50.45 21.73 34.86
CA TRP A 9 -49.53 22.57 34.11
C TRP A 9 -48.44 21.72 33.42
N ALA A 10 -47.88 20.73 34.11
CA ALA A 10 -46.91 19.80 33.53
C ALA A 10 -47.52 18.97 32.37
N VAL A 11 -48.78 18.52 32.50
CA VAL A 11 -49.48 17.80 31.43
C VAL A 11 -49.72 18.70 30.21
N LEU A 12 -50.12 19.96 30.42
CA LEU A 12 -50.31 20.91 29.32
C LEU A 12 -48.98 21.21 28.59
N VAL A 13 -47.89 21.43 29.33
CA VAL A 13 -46.57 21.64 28.73
C VAL A 13 -46.12 20.39 27.97
N ALA A 14 -46.32 19.19 28.51
CA ALA A 14 -45.98 17.95 27.83
C ALA A 14 -46.74 17.80 26.50
N ILE A 15 -48.03 18.10 26.47
CA ILE A 15 -48.84 18.05 25.23
C ILE A 15 -48.30 19.06 24.19
N ILE A 16 -47.97 20.28 24.62
CA ILE A 16 -47.42 21.31 23.72
C ILE A 16 -46.09 20.85 23.12
N VAL A 17 -45.19 20.28 23.95
CA VAL A 17 -43.91 19.76 23.47
C VAL A 17 -44.09 18.64 22.47
N VAL A 18 -45.00 17.69 22.73
CA VAL A 18 -45.30 16.58 21.80
C VAL A 18 -45.80 17.12 20.45
N VAL A 19 -46.71 18.09 20.45
CA VAL A 19 -47.23 18.70 19.21
C VAL A 19 -46.11 19.38 18.41
N LEU A 20 -45.22 20.12 19.08
CA LEU A 20 -44.08 20.78 18.42
C LEU A 20 -43.09 19.78 17.83
N VAL A 21 -42.77 18.70 18.55
CA VAL A 21 -41.87 17.64 18.06
C VAL A 21 -42.47 16.93 16.85
N VAL A 22 -43.74 16.52 16.92
CA VAL A 22 -44.42 15.84 15.80
C VAL A 22 -44.47 16.73 14.57
N SER A 23 -44.80 18.02 14.75
CA SER A 23 -44.81 19.00 13.66
C SER A 23 -43.42 19.19 13.03
N GLY A 24 -42.37 19.27 13.86
CA GLY A 24 -40.98 19.36 13.40
C GLY A 24 -40.57 18.13 12.59
N VAL A 25 -40.86 16.93 13.08
CA VAL A 25 -40.57 15.67 12.37
C VAL A 25 -41.33 15.59 11.05
N TYR A 26 -42.61 15.99 11.01
CA TYR A 26 -43.40 16.01 9.77
C TYR A 26 -42.85 16.99 8.74
N ARG A 27 -42.42 18.18 9.19
CA ARG A 27 -41.80 19.20 8.34
C ARG A 27 -40.43 18.75 7.79
N LEU A 28 -39.63 18.08 8.63
CA LEU A 28 -38.30 17.59 8.26
C LEU A 28 -38.36 16.32 7.39
N HIS A 29 -39.32 15.42 7.62
CA HIS A 29 -39.53 14.25 6.77
C HIS A 29 -39.91 14.61 5.32
N GLY A 30 -40.42 15.80 5.06
CA GLY A 30 -40.70 16.29 3.70
C GLY A 30 -39.47 16.81 2.94
N ILE A 31 -38.34 17.05 3.62
CA ILE A 31 -37.10 17.60 3.02
C ILE A 31 -36.08 16.50 2.66
N PHE A 32 -36.17 15.33 3.28
CA PHE A 32 -35.36 14.17 2.90
C PHE A 32 -36.12 13.37 1.83
N GLY A 33 -35.85 13.74 0.58
CA GLY A 33 -36.52 13.25 -0.63
C GLY A 33 -36.66 11.72 -0.69
N SER A 34 -37.91 11.28 -0.86
CA SER A 34 -38.28 9.90 -1.19
C SER A 34 -38.54 9.69 -2.69
N GLU A 35 -38.50 10.75 -3.50
CA GLU A 35 -38.57 10.66 -4.97
C GLU A 35 -37.30 11.22 -5.61
N ASP A 36 -36.17 10.63 -5.27
CA ASP A 36 -35.06 10.56 -6.21
C ASP A 36 -34.36 9.24 -5.95
N GLN A 37 -34.96 8.17 -6.48
CA GLN A 37 -34.18 7.02 -6.92
C GLN A 37 -33.28 7.55 -8.04
N THR A 38 -32.19 8.22 -7.64
CA THR A 38 -31.03 8.37 -8.47
C THR A 38 -30.63 6.94 -8.81
N SER A 39 -31.05 6.49 -9.98
CA SER A 39 -30.46 5.33 -10.62
C SER A 39 -29.02 5.76 -10.87
N ARG A 40 -28.19 5.58 -9.84
CA ARG A 40 -26.74 5.55 -10.01
C ARG A 40 -26.58 4.51 -11.10
N PRO A 41 -26.10 4.85 -12.31
CA PRO A 41 -25.71 3.80 -13.23
C PRO A 41 -24.82 2.91 -12.39
N SER A 42 -25.15 1.61 -12.34
CA SER A 42 -24.31 0.62 -11.66
C SER A 42 -22.89 1.07 -11.92
N ALA A 43 -22.14 1.35 -10.85
CA ALA A 43 -20.72 1.54 -11.04
C ALA A 43 -20.34 0.31 -11.85
N ASP A 44 -20.01 0.51 -13.14
CA ASP A 44 -19.25 -0.44 -13.89
C ASP A 44 -18.16 -0.74 -12.88
N SER A 45 -18.24 -1.93 -12.26
CA SER A 45 -17.13 -2.42 -11.49
C SER A 45 -16.04 -2.29 -12.51
N PRO A 46 -15.07 -1.36 -12.35
CA PRO A 46 -13.97 -1.34 -13.28
C PRO A 46 -13.56 -2.79 -13.26
N GLU A 47 -13.66 -3.41 -14.43
CA GLU A 47 -13.18 -4.75 -14.66
C GLU A 47 -11.94 -4.86 -13.80
N ASN A 48 -11.96 -5.79 -12.85
CA ASN A 48 -10.85 -5.99 -11.94
C ASN A 48 -9.73 -6.51 -12.85
N THR A 49 -9.15 -5.57 -13.61
CA THR A 49 -8.13 -5.80 -14.62
C THR A 49 -7.01 -6.28 -13.76
N GLY A 50 -6.80 -7.60 -13.86
CA GLY A 50 -6.19 -8.42 -12.84
C GLY A 50 -5.01 -7.72 -12.21
N PHE A 51 -4.96 -7.84 -10.89
CA PHE A 51 -3.78 -7.58 -10.07
C PHE A 51 -2.50 -7.72 -10.91
N ASP A 52 -1.89 -6.62 -11.38
CA ASP A 52 -0.66 -6.72 -12.15
C ASP A 52 0.44 -6.98 -11.14
N PRO A 53 0.96 -8.22 -11.06
CA PRO A 53 1.92 -8.55 -10.03
C PRO A 53 3.17 -7.71 -10.27
N LYS A 54 3.71 -7.18 -9.18
CA LYS A 54 4.89 -6.34 -9.22
C LYS A 54 6.09 -7.21 -9.54
N ARG A 55 6.84 -6.83 -10.58
CA ARG A 55 8.02 -7.57 -11.06
C ARG A 55 9.27 -6.80 -10.69
N VAL A 56 10.09 -7.39 -9.84
CA VAL A 56 11.35 -6.80 -9.39
C VAL A 56 12.50 -7.62 -9.94
N HIS A 57 13.39 -6.95 -10.68
CA HIS A 57 14.61 -7.55 -11.22
C HIS A 57 15.82 -7.00 -10.45
N LEU A 58 16.46 -7.90 -9.70
CA LEU A 58 17.70 -7.64 -8.98
C LEU A 58 18.87 -8.04 -9.86
N GLN A 59 19.88 -7.17 -9.95
CA GLN A 59 21.05 -7.42 -10.78
C GLN A 59 22.33 -6.96 -10.08
N VAL A 60 23.36 -7.78 -10.15
CA VAL A 60 24.71 -7.48 -9.70
C VAL A 60 25.66 -7.69 -10.88
N LEU A 61 26.34 -6.61 -11.28
CA LEU A 61 27.33 -6.61 -12.34
C LEU A 61 28.71 -6.46 -11.72
N GLY A 62 29.69 -7.14 -12.31
CA GLY A 62 31.10 -6.96 -12.00
C GLY A 62 31.95 -7.43 -13.17
N ASN A 63 33.27 -7.45 -12.96
CA ASN A 63 34.19 -7.93 -13.98
C ASN A 63 33.89 -9.38 -14.41
N PRO A 64 34.10 -9.73 -15.68
CA PRO A 64 33.89 -11.10 -16.16
C PRO A 64 34.78 -12.09 -15.42
N GLY A 65 34.18 -13.15 -14.88
CA GLY A 65 34.89 -14.19 -14.12
C GLY A 65 35.07 -13.88 -12.62
N ALA A 66 34.66 -12.70 -12.16
CA ALA A 66 34.62 -12.38 -10.73
C ALA A 66 33.49 -13.13 -10.02
N ARG A 67 33.67 -13.32 -8.70
CA ARG A 67 32.69 -14.01 -7.86
C ARG A 67 32.30 -13.15 -6.67
N ALA A 68 31.03 -13.24 -6.28
CA ALA A 68 30.52 -12.48 -5.16
C ALA A 68 29.57 -13.32 -4.30
N THR A 69 29.60 -13.04 -3.01
CA THR A 69 28.53 -13.44 -2.10
C THR A 69 27.41 -12.41 -2.19
N ILE A 70 26.22 -12.86 -2.54
CA ILE A 70 25.05 -12.03 -2.77
C ILE A 70 24.02 -12.31 -1.69
N ASN A 71 23.55 -11.26 -1.02
CA ASN A 71 22.46 -11.33 -0.05
C ASN A 71 21.32 -10.47 -0.56
N PHE A 72 20.13 -11.02 -0.64
CA PHE A 72 18.94 -10.31 -1.09
C PHE A 72 17.70 -10.71 -0.29
N LEU A 73 16.67 -9.87 -0.32
CA LEU A 73 15.35 -10.23 0.21
C LEU A 73 14.48 -10.85 -0.90
N ASP A 74 13.81 -11.95 -0.58
CA ASP A 74 12.84 -12.56 -1.48
C ASP A 74 11.47 -11.85 -1.49
N GLU A 75 10.52 -12.38 -2.26
CA GLU A 75 9.16 -11.88 -2.37
C GLU A 75 8.39 -11.85 -1.05
N ASN A 76 8.80 -12.66 -0.07
CA ASN A 76 8.23 -12.73 1.28
C ASN A 76 9.08 -11.95 2.31
N ALA A 77 10.01 -11.10 1.85
CA ALA A 77 10.98 -10.39 2.66
C ALA A 77 11.87 -11.30 3.53
N GLN A 78 12.14 -12.54 3.09
CA GLN A 78 13.09 -13.42 3.77
C GLN A 78 14.51 -13.24 3.18
N PRO A 79 15.54 -13.20 4.03
CA PRO A 79 16.91 -13.07 3.57
C PRO A 79 17.39 -14.35 2.89
N GLN A 80 17.75 -14.23 1.63
CA GLN A 80 18.39 -15.24 0.82
C GLN A 80 19.86 -14.91 0.64
N ARG A 81 20.71 -15.93 0.69
CA ARG A 81 22.16 -15.81 0.52
C ARG A 81 22.64 -16.80 -0.52
N VAL A 82 23.42 -16.30 -1.47
CA VAL A 82 24.11 -17.09 -2.48
C VAL A 82 25.60 -16.84 -2.35
N ASP A 83 26.34 -17.87 -1.98
CA ASP A 83 27.79 -17.81 -1.88
C ASP A 83 28.45 -18.10 -3.23
N ASP A 84 29.56 -17.41 -3.49
CA ASP A 84 30.43 -17.65 -4.66
C ASP A 84 29.72 -17.58 -6.04
N ALA A 85 28.72 -16.69 -6.16
CA ALA A 85 27.95 -16.51 -7.38
C ALA A 85 28.81 -15.90 -8.50
N PRO A 86 28.79 -16.46 -9.72
CA PRO A 86 29.50 -15.86 -10.86
C PRO A 86 28.82 -14.56 -11.28
N LEU A 87 29.62 -13.54 -11.59
CA LEU A 87 29.13 -12.27 -12.13
C LEU A 87 29.16 -12.27 -13.68
N PRO A 88 28.14 -11.67 -14.35
CA PRO A 88 26.98 -10.98 -13.78
C PRO A 88 25.91 -11.95 -13.24
N TRP A 89 25.25 -11.55 -12.15
CA TRP A 89 24.16 -12.29 -11.52
C TRP A 89 22.85 -11.50 -11.58
N SER A 90 21.73 -12.18 -11.75
CA SER A 90 20.40 -11.58 -11.71
C SER A 90 19.36 -12.51 -11.09
N HIS A 91 18.33 -11.92 -10.49
CA HIS A 91 17.20 -12.64 -9.92
C HIS A 91 15.90 -11.85 -10.11
N ASP A 92 14.86 -12.54 -10.54
CA ASP A 92 13.51 -11.99 -10.73
C ASP A 92 12.62 -12.37 -9.56
N LEU A 93 11.86 -11.41 -9.05
CA LEU A 93 10.86 -11.60 -8.02
C LEU A 93 9.52 -11.11 -8.54
N VAL A 94 8.47 -11.87 -8.22
CA VAL A 94 7.11 -11.54 -8.61
C VAL A 94 6.25 -11.60 -7.35
N THR A 95 5.62 -10.49 -6.99
CA THR A 95 4.75 -10.43 -5.81
C THR A 95 3.42 -9.78 -6.14
N GLU A 96 2.37 -10.26 -5.48
CA GLU A 96 1.04 -9.63 -5.47
C GLU A 96 0.92 -8.62 -4.31
N ASP A 97 1.95 -8.46 -3.47
CA ASP A 97 1.90 -7.46 -2.41
C ASP A 97 2.11 -6.05 -2.97
N THR A 98 1.31 -5.11 -2.45
CA THR A 98 1.38 -3.69 -2.84
C THR A 98 2.64 -2.99 -2.31
N THR A 99 3.33 -3.62 -1.36
CA THR A 99 4.55 -3.13 -0.73
C THR A 99 5.59 -4.24 -0.70
N LEU A 100 6.68 -4.09 -1.47
CA LEU A 100 7.87 -4.93 -1.35
C LEU A 100 9.04 -4.09 -0.86
N PHE A 101 9.88 -4.68 -0.01
CA PHE A 101 11.17 -4.13 0.36
C PHE A 101 12.26 -4.88 -0.40
N ALA A 102 12.96 -4.20 -1.30
CA ALA A 102 14.09 -4.77 -2.02
C ALA A 102 15.39 -4.30 -1.38
N ASP A 103 16.15 -5.22 -0.81
CA ASP A 103 17.50 -4.99 -0.30
C ASP A 103 18.42 -5.96 -1.02
N LEU A 104 19.44 -5.43 -1.69
CA LEU A 104 20.41 -6.21 -2.47
C LEU A 104 21.82 -5.79 -2.06
N ARG A 105 22.57 -6.75 -1.54
CA ARG A 105 23.97 -6.58 -1.15
C ARG A 105 24.84 -7.57 -1.88
N ALA A 106 25.98 -7.11 -2.35
CA ALA A 106 26.98 -7.96 -2.97
C ALA A 106 28.36 -7.63 -2.40
N GLN A 107 29.13 -8.68 -2.11
CA GLN A 107 30.51 -8.58 -1.67
C GLN A 107 31.34 -9.56 -2.50
N GLY A 108 32.34 -9.06 -3.22
CA GLY A 108 33.14 -9.91 -4.10
C GLY A 108 34.55 -9.39 -4.31
N ASP A 109 35.32 -10.15 -5.10
CA ASP A 109 36.71 -9.87 -5.43
C ASP A 109 36.89 -8.96 -6.66
N SER A 110 35.78 -8.48 -7.25
CA SER A 110 35.82 -7.58 -8.40
C SER A 110 36.39 -6.21 -8.04
N SER A 111 37.17 -5.61 -8.96
CA SER A 111 37.66 -4.22 -8.82
C SER A 111 36.58 -3.16 -9.03
N SER A 112 35.47 -3.54 -9.66
CA SER A 112 34.28 -2.72 -9.80
C SER A 112 33.04 -3.60 -9.69
N ILE A 113 32.10 -3.18 -8.84
CA ILE A 113 30.84 -3.88 -8.62
C ILE A 113 29.69 -2.89 -8.71
N THR A 114 28.61 -3.30 -9.36
CA THR A 114 27.42 -2.47 -9.58
C THR A 114 26.20 -3.26 -9.16
N CYS A 115 25.35 -2.69 -8.31
CA CYS A 115 24.03 -3.22 -8.02
C CYS A 115 22.96 -2.39 -8.74
N ARG A 116 21.91 -3.05 -9.22
CA ARG A 116 20.78 -2.43 -9.89
C ARG A 116 19.50 -3.13 -9.48
N ILE A 117 18.50 -2.34 -9.07
CA ILE A 117 17.15 -2.79 -8.75
C ILE A 117 16.19 -2.16 -9.76
N THR A 118 15.47 -2.98 -10.50
CA THR A 118 14.50 -2.54 -11.50
C THR A 118 13.12 -3.06 -11.11
N VAL A 119 12.13 -2.17 -11.06
CA VAL A 119 10.75 -2.50 -10.67
C VAL A 119 9.84 -2.14 -11.82
N ASN A 120 9.10 -3.12 -12.35
CA ASN A 120 8.23 -2.97 -13.51
C ASN A 120 8.95 -2.29 -14.70
N GLY A 121 10.22 -2.66 -14.92
CA GLY A 121 11.06 -2.11 -15.98
C GLY A 121 11.68 -0.73 -15.68
N ILE A 122 11.41 -0.14 -14.52
CA ILE A 122 11.97 1.17 -14.11
C ILE A 122 13.08 0.95 -13.09
N VAL A 123 14.28 1.46 -13.38
CA VAL A 123 15.40 1.43 -12.42
C VAL A 123 15.05 2.31 -11.23
N LYS A 124 15.00 1.70 -10.04
CA LYS A 124 14.69 2.39 -8.77
C LYS A 124 15.95 2.79 -8.02
N ASP A 125 16.94 1.93 -8.01
CA ASP A 125 18.24 2.18 -7.41
C ASP A 125 19.32 1.53 -8.26
N GLU A 126 20.41 2.27 -8.47
CA GLU A 126 21.60 1.79 -9.15
C GLU A 126 22.81 2.43 -8.50
N ARG A 127 23.76 1.61 -8.07
CA ARG A 127 24.99 2.07 -7.45
C ARG A 127 26.17 1.27 -7.94
N SER A 128 27.29 1.95 -8.07
CA SER A 128 28.57 1.38 -8.49
C SER A 128 29.66 1.77 -7.50
N SER A 129 30.53 0.82 -7.16
CA SER A 129 31.74 1.06 -6.38
C SER A 129 32.95 0.45 -7.09
N ASN A 130 34.11 1.10 -6.94
CA ASN A 130 35.38 0.74 -7.58
C ASN A 130 36.45 0.34 -6.54
N ASP A 131 36.03 -0.31 -5.46
CA ASP A 131 36.94 -0.78 -4.41
C ASP A 131 37.47 -2.18 -4.68
N VAL A 132 38.74 -2.41 -4.34
CA VAL A 132 39.34 -3.75 -4.28
C VAL A 132 38.70 -4.49 -3.11
N ASN A 133 38.05 -5.63 -3.37
CA ASN A 133 37.16 -6.37 -2.45
C ASN A 133 35.72 -5.81 -2.33
N GLY A 134 35.27 -5.14 -3.41
CA GLY A 134 34.05 -4.35 -3.51
C GLY A 134 32.83 -4.90 -2.77
N TYR A 135 32.36 -4.11 -1.81
CA TYR A 135 31.06 -4.24 -1.18
C TYR A 135 30.12 -3.18 -1.72
N ILE A 136 28.89 -3.56 -2.06
CA ILE A 136 27.86 -2.63 -2.51
C ILE A 136 26.50 -3.02 -1.94
N ALA A 137 25.66 -2.01 -1.70
CA ALA A 137 24.29 -2.17 -1.24
C ALA A 137 23.34 -1.23 -2.00
N CYS A 138 22.29 -1.82 -2.59
CA CYS A 138 21.15 -1.14 -3.17
C CYS A 138 19.91 -1.41 -2.31
N LEU A 139 19.07 -0.39 -2.12
CA LEU A 139 17.87 -0.48 -1.28
C LEU A 139 16.73 0.32 -1.91
N ASP A 140 15.59 -0.33 -2.10
CA ASP A 140 14.33 0.32 -2.42
C ASP A 140 13.27 -0.04 -1.38
N LYS A 141 12.68 1.01 -0.79
CA LYS A 141 11.63 0.92 0.25
C LYS A 141 10.23 0.86 -0.36
N THR A 142 10.13 1.07 -1.66
CA THR A 142 8.86 1.18 -2.40
C THR A 142 8.85 0.24 -3.61
N ALA A 143 9.66 -0.82 -3.52
CA ALA A 143 9.87 -1.78 -4.58
C ALA A 143 8.62 -2.55 -4.91
#